data_AF-A0A0P8D5Q2-F1
#
_entry.id   AF-A0A0P8D5Q2-F1
#
_cell.length_a   1.000
_cell.length_b   1.000
_cell.length_c   1.000
_cell.angle_alpha   90.00
_cell.angle_beta   90.00
_cell.angle_gamma   90.00
#
_symmetry.space_group_name_H-M   'P 1'
#
loop_
_entity.id
_entity.type
_entity.pdbx_description
1 polymer ?
#
loop_
_entity_poly.entity_id
_entity_poly.type
_entity_poly.pdbx_seq_one_letter_code
_entity_poly.pdbx_strand_id
1 'polypeptide(L)'
;MYHQRLPGDRLTTPEFAQRLAAISTDLGKPVSAYLNRRGQVIRVGVGSPRQTQIPPLELPRYGASRLSGIRCIATQLKRDEPGTATLTAMAIQRLDALICLTLTGSGFQRRGGGETGYVHRTYLAHLVPNPSEASWTVSEEMTLEAIAQQDFLDLVEALEGEFEREFVGQSVDSDGDRVLLVGLRTQNTSETEFEEHLAEVVRLVDTAGGVVLQTIQQGRSRPHPQTVIGSGKVDELALAVQTLGANLVVFDRDLSPAQVRNLEKRLGVRVVDRTEVILDIFAQRAQSRAGKLQVELAQLEYSLPRLTGQGQKMSRLGGGIGTRGPGETQLETERRAISQRISRLQREVTNLQAHRARMRQQRQAQEVPSIALVGYTNAGKSTLLNVLANSEIYTADQLFATLDPTTRRLSIQEDVTHTVHQLVLTDTVGFIHELPPALVDAFRATLEEVTEADALLHVVDLSHAAWQNQIHSVMGILAEMPITPGPILLVFNKIDAVDGDTLELAKEEYPQATFISATAGFGLATLRQRLLQLVEYAR
;
A
#
# COMPACT_ATOMS: atom_id res chain seq x y z
N MET A 1 -40.99 10.23 8.75
CA MET A 1 -39.84 10.66 7.92
C MET A 1 -39.63 9.76 6.71
N TYR A 2 -39.36 8.45 6.86
CA TYR A 2 -39.07 7.56 5.72
C TYR A 2 -40.12 7.49 4.60
N HIS A 3 -41.41 7.71 4.90
CA HIS A 3 -42.48 7.72 3.89
C HIS A 3 -42.67 9.06 3.17
N GLN A 4 -41.96 10.11 3.59
CA GLN A 4 -42.01 11.40 2.88
C GLN A 4 -41.06 11.38 1.70
N ARG A 5 -41.53 11.92 0.57
CA ARG A 5 -40.74 12.12 -0.64
C ARG A 5 -40.67 13.60 -0.94
N LEU A 6 -39.45 14.12 -1.04
CA LEU A 6 -39.21 15.50 -1.42
C LEU A 6 -39.16 15.61 -2.94
N PRO A 7 -39.37 16.82 -3.49
CA PRO A 7 -39.03 17.11 -4.88
C PRO A 7 -37.55 16.79 -5.15
N GLY A 8 -37.27 16.27 -6.34
CA GLY A 8 -35.91 15.86 -6.72
C GLY A 8 -34.99 17.05 -6.97
N ASP A 9 -35.56 18.14 -7.47
CA ASP A 9 -34.96 19.44 -7.83
C ASP A 9 -34.66 20.35 -6.63
N ARG A 10 -35.05 19.96 -5.41
CA ARG A 10 -34.93 20.82 -4.22
C ARG A 10 -34.01 20.23 -3.17
N LEU A 11 -33.17 21.08 -2.56
CA LEU A 11 -32.31 20.70 -1.42
C LEU A 11 -33.15 20.18 -0.24
N THR A 12 -34.19 20.93 0.13
CA THR A 12 -35.15 20.58 1.18
C THR A 12 -36.51 21.21 0.88
N THR A 13 -37.53 20.89 1.69
CA THR A 13 -38.80 21.62 1.72
C THR A 13 -38.99 22.25 3.10
N PRO A 14 -39.69 23.39 3.23
CA PRO A 14 -39.93 24.00 4.54
C PRO A 14 -40.64 23.05 5.50
N GLU A 15 -41.61 22.28 5.01
CA GLU A 15 -42.34 21.29 5.81
C GLU A 15 -41.41 20.19 6.35
N PHE A 16 -40.55 19.61 5.50
CA PHE A 16 -39.63 18.57 5.92
C PHE A 16 -38.58 19.08 6.92
N ALA A 17 -38.03 20.27 6.66
CA ALA A 17 -37.03 20.89 7.52
C ALA A 17 -37.59 21.23 8.90
N GLN A 18 -38.77 21.85 8.97
CA GLN A 18 -39.46 22.13 10.23
C GLN A 18 -39.76 20.84 10.98
N ARG A 19 -40.13 19.77 10.26
CA ARG A 19 -40.41 18.48 10.88
C ARG A 19 -39.19 17.80 11.48
N LEU A 20 -38.08 17.83 10.75
CA LEU A 20 -36.81 17.31 11.25
C LEU A 20 -36.34 18.12 12.47
N ALA A 21 -36.50 19.44 12.42
CA ALA A 21 -36.17 20.36 13.50
C ALA A 21 -37.03 20.15 14.74
N ALA A 22 -38.33 19.91 14.59
CA ALA A 22 -39.24 19.60 15.70
C ALA A 22 -38.83 18.30 16.41
N ILE A 23 -38.61 17.22 15.65
CA ILE A 23 -38.13 15.93 16.19
C ILE A 23 -36.80 16.11 16.94
N SER A 24 -35.87 16.88 16.37
CA SER A 24 -34.59 17.16 17.03
C SER A 24 -34.74 17.95 18.31
N THR A 25 -35.67 18.92 18.34
CA THR A 25 -35.99 19.71 19.53
C THR A 25 -36.56 18.82 20.63
N ASP A 26 -37.55 17.97 20.29
CA ASP A 26 -38.20 17.07 21.24
C ASP A 26 -37.24 16.03 21.83
N LEU A 27 -36.31 15.53 21.01
CA LEU A 27 -35.29 14.57 21.44
C LEU A 27 -34.14 15.22 22.24
N GLY A 28 -34.00 16.55 22.18
CA GLY A 28 -32.83 17.26 22.69
C GLY A 28 -31.51 16.78 22.07
N LYS A 29 -31.56 16.23 20.85
CA LYS A 29 -30.42 15.64 20.15
C LYS A 29 -30.44 16.03 18.66
N PRO A 30 -29.27 16.22 18.01
CA PRO A 30 -29.20 16.39 16.57
C PRO A 30 -29.83 15.20 15.82
N VAL A 31 -30.38 15.44 14.64
CA VAL A 31 -30.96 14.42 13.76
C VAL A 31 -30.49 14.69 12.34
N SER A 32 -30.03 13.65 11.65
CA SER A 32 -29.57 13.71 10.26
C SER A 32 -30.45 12.84 9.37
N ALA A 33 -30.93 13.37 8.26
CA ALA A 33 -31.71 12.67 7.24
C ALA A 33 -30.94 12.67 5.92
N TYR A 34 -30.76 11.50 5.33
CA TYR A 34 -30.07 11.29 4.06
C TYR A 34 -31.10 10.97 2.98
N LEU A 35 -30.99 11.64 1.84
CA LEU A 35 -31.92 11.54 0.73
C LEU A 35 -31.17 11.31 -0.58
N ASN A 36 -31.73 10.47 -1.46
CA ASN A 36 -31.20 10.32 -2.82
C ASN A 36 -31.66 11.46 -3.74
N ARG A 37 -31.09 11.57 -4.95
CA ARG A 37 -31.49 12.57 -5.96
C ARG A 37 -32.98 12.53 -6.35
N ARG A 38 -33.68 11.40 -6.13
CA ARG A 38 -35.13 11.25 -6.37
C ARG A 38 -36.00 11.80 -5.22
N GLY A 39 -35.37 12.38 -4.19
CA GLY A 39 -36.00 12.94 -3.00
C GLY A 39 -36.52 11.90 -2.01
N GLN A 40 -36.12 10.63 -2.14
CA GLN A 40 -36.50 9.57 -1.19
C GLN A 40 -35.56 9.60 0.02
N VAL A 41 -36.14 9.55 1.23
CA VAL A 41 -35.37 9.42 2.47
C VAL A 41 -34.85 7.99 2.58
N ILE A 42 -33.54 7.83 2.45
CA ILE A 42 -32.85 6.52 2.50
C ILE A 42 -32.42 6.16 3.92
N ARG A 43 -32.14 7.17 4.76
CA ARG A 43 -31.68 6.97 6.14
C ARG A 43 -32.04 8.17 7.01
N VAL A 44 -32.38 7.91 8.26
CA VAL A 44 -32.53 8.91 9.32
C VAL A 44 -31.79 8.39 10.54
N GLY A 45 -30.92 9.22 11.12
CA GLY A 45 -30.14 8.90 12.31
C GLY A 45 -30.25 9.98 13.37
N VAL A 46 -30.30 9.57 14.63
CA VAL A 46 -30.17 10.48 15.78
C VAL A 46 -28.69 10.69 16.06
N GLY A 47 -28.20 11.90 15.86
CA GLY A 47 -26.81 12.30 15.96
C GLY A 47 -26.39 13.25 14.84
N SER A 48 -25.17 13.75 14.94
CA SER A 48 -24.56 14.59 13.90
C SER A 48 -24.27 13.78 12.63
N PRO A 49 -23.98 14.43 11.49
CA PRO A 49 -23.57 13.74 10.27
C PRO A 49 -22.39 12.78 10.47
N ARG A 50 -21.43 13.15 11.35
CA ARG A 50 -20.30 12.27 11.70
C ARG A 50 -20.70 11.02 12.46
N GLN A 51 -21.74 11.09 13.31
CA GLN A 51 -22.22 9.94 14.08
C GLN A 51 -23.16 9.04 13.27
N THR A 52 -23.78 9.58 12.23
CA THR A 52 -24.87 8.94 11.48
C THR A 52 -24.48 8.54 10.05
N GLN A 53 -23.19 8.62 9.72
CA GLN A 53 -22.62 8.33 8.40
C GLN A 53 -23.18 7.02 7.81
N ILE A 54 -23.42 7.05 6.51
CA ILE A 54 -23.71 5.86 5.73
C ILE A 54 -22.41 5.05 5.63
N PRO A 55 -22.42 3.75 5.98
CA PRO A 55 -21.26 2.90 5.81
C PRO A 55 -20.73 2.99 4.37
N PRO A 56 -19.40 3.10 4.14
CA PRO A 56 -18.85 3.20 2.78
C PRO A 56 -19.28 2.09 1.82
N LEU A 57 -19.61 0.91 2.36
CA LEU A 57 -20.13 -0.24 1.60
C LEU A 57 -21.57 -0.05 1.09
N GLU A 58 -22.35 0.82 1.72
CA GLU A 58 -23.74 1.15 1.35
C GLU A 58 -23.80 2.41 0.47
N LEU A 59 -22.69 3.14 0.32
CA LEU A 59 -22.61 4.28 -0.57
C LEU A 59 -22.51 3.80 -2.03
N PRO A 60 -23.22 4.45 -2.97
CA PRO A 60 -23.01 4.24 -4.38
C PRO A 60 -21.53 4.49 -4.74
N ARG A 61 -20.89 3.51 -5.36
CA ARG A 61 -19.49 3.63 -5.80
C ARG A 61 -19.44 4.42 -7.10
N TYR A 62 -19.45 5.74 -6.98
CA TYR A 62 -19.10 6.62 -8.08
C TYR A 62 -17.59 6.91 -8.02
N GLY A 63 -16.92 6.97 -9.18
CA GLY A 63 -15.51 7.33 -9.26
C GLY A 63 -15.25 8.77 -8.82
N ALA A 64 -13.99 9.18 -8.72
CA ALA A 64 -13.61 10.52 -8.24
C ALA A 64 -14.17 11.68 -9.09
N SER A 65 -14.71 11.40 -10.27
CA SER A 65 -15.41 12.36 -11.14
C SER A 65 -16.85 12.68 -10.71
N ARG A 66 -17.45 11.97 -9.75
CA ARG A 66 -18.87 12.10 -9.42
C ARG A 66 -19.13 12.19 -7.92
N LEU A 67 -20.29 12.74 -7.55
CA LEU A 67 -20.77 12.81 -6.18
C LEU A 67 -21.58 11.56 -5.83
N SER A 68 -21.82 11.32 -4.55
CA SER A 68 -22.44 10.08 -4.04
C SER A 68 -23.91 9.88 -4.45
N GLY A 69 -24.57 10.90 -5.01
CA GLY A 69 -25.99 10.87 -5.32
C GLY A 69 -26.89 11.09 -4.09
N ILE A 70 -26.28 11.52 -2.98
CA ILE A 70 -26.93 11.62 -1.67
C ILE A 70 -26.74 13.02 -1.10
N ARG A 71 -27.84 13.66 -0.70
CA ARG A 71 -27.81 14.88 0.11
C ARG A 71 -28.18 14.58 1.56
N CYS A 72 -27.60 15.33 2.50
CA CYS A 72 -27.89 15.19 3.92
C CYS A 72 -28.52 16.49 4.45
N ILE A 73 -29.62 16.36 5.19
CA ILE A 73 -30.24 17.45 5.95
C ILE A 73 -30.05 17.12 7.44
N ALA A 74 -29.30 17.96 8.14
CA ALA A 74 -28.93 17.71 9.53
C ALA A 74 -29.29 18.90 10.43
N THR A 75 -29.79 18.61 11.62
CA THR A 75 -30.06 19.63 12.64
C THR A 75 -28.85 19.85 13.54
N GLN A 76 -28.71 21.06 14.06
CA GLN A 76 -27.68 21.44 15.01
C GLN A 76 -28.29 22.19 16.18
N LEU A 77 -27.94 21.78 17.40
CA LEU A 77 -28.42 22.43 18.62
C LEU A 77 -27.70 23.76 18.90
N LYS A 78 -26.45 23.88 18.45
CA LYS A 78 -25.69 25.13 18.48
C LYS A 78 -26.12 26.01 17.30
N ARG A 79 -26.08 27.33 17.49
CA ARG A 79 -26.46 28.34 16.48
C ARG A 79 -25.26 28.88 15.71
N ASP A 80 -24.22 28.07 15.58
CA ASP A 80 -22.97 28.41 14.91
C ASP A 80 -22.93 27.79 13.51
N GLU A 81 -21.94 28.16 12.71
CA GLU A 81 -21.62 27.50 11.46
C GLU A 81 -21.32 26.00 11.65
N PRO A 82 -21.53 25.17 10.60
CA PRO A 82 -21.18 23.76 10.67
C PRO A 82 -19.70 23.56 10.98
N GLY A 83 -19.41 22.95 12.13
CA GLY A 83 -18.03 22.66 12.52
C GLY A 83 -17.33 21.66 11.58
N THR A 84 -16.00 21.69 11.60
CA THR A 84 -15.11 20.85 10.76
C THR A 84 -15.49 19.37 10.76
N ALA A 85 -15.82 18.79 11.93
CA ALA A 85 -16.23 17.39 12.05
C ALA A 85 -17.44 17.01 11.18
N THR A 86 -18.37 17.96 10.98
CA THR A 86 -19.57 17.79 10.15
C THR A 86 -19.22 17.90 8.66
N LEU A 87 -18.35 18.83 8.30
CA LEU A 87 -17.86 19.05 6.94
C LEU A 87 -16.97 17.89 6.46
N THR A 88 -16.08 17.38 7.33
CA THR A 88 -15.31 16.17 7.05
C THR A 88 -16.21 14.98 6.78
N ALA A 89 -17.34 14.85 7.49
CA ALA A 89 -18.31 13.78 7.25
C ALA A 89 -19.02 13.91 5.89
N MET A 90 -19.23 15.15 5.40
CA MET A 90 -19.74 15.42 4.05
C MET A 90 -18.72 14.97 3.00
N ALA A 91 -17.46 15.34 3.19
CA ALA A 91 -16.37 15.07 2.26
C ALA A 91 -16.03 13.58 2.16
N ILE A 92 -15.92 12.87 3.29
CA ILE A 92 -15.69 11.42 3.31
C ILE A 92 -16.81 10.65 2.57
N GLN A 93 -18.05 11.11 2.69
CA GLN A 93 -19.20 10.47 2.05
C GLN A 93 -19.47 10.99 0.63
N ARG A 94 -18.65 11.94 0.13
CA ARG A 94 -18.87 12.67 -1.13
C ARG A 94 -20.33 13.10 -1.32
N LEU A 95 -20.95 13.68 -0.30
CA LEU A 95 -22.36 14.07 -0.40
C LEU A 95 -22.57 15.12 -1.49
N ASP A 96 -23.67 15.00 -2.23
CA ASP A 96 -24.08 15.99 -3.23
C ASP A 96 -24.25 17.37 -2.59
N ALA A 97 -24.82 17.41 -1.38
CA ALA A 97 -24.96 18.62 -0.56
C ALA A 97 -25.19 18.27 0.92
N LEU A 98 -24.79 19.15 1.81
CA LEU A 98 -25.11 19.12 3.24
C LEU A 98 -25.87 20.39 3.64
N ILE A 99 -27.10 20.20 4.11
CA ILE A 99 -27.95 21.26 4.64
C ILE A 99 -27.92 21.19 6.17
N CYS A 100 -27.49 22.27 6.81
CA CYS A 100 -27.42 22.38 8.25
C CYS A 100 -28.52 23.31 8.77
N LEU A 101 -29.41 22.79 9.62
CA LEU A 101 -30.51 23.52 10.24
C LEU A 101 -30.15 23.88 11.68
N THR A 102 -29.98 25.16 12.00
CA THR A 102 -29.87 25.62 13.39
C THR A 102 -31.25 25.78 13.99
N LEU A 103 -31.39 25.45 15.27
CA LEU A 103 -32.69 25.39 15.94
C LEU A 103 -32.96 26.63 16.80
N THR A 104 -34.22 27.05 16.83
CA THR A 104 -34.70 28.06 17.78
C THR A 104 -34.82 27.49 19.20
N GLY A 105 -35.05 26.18 19.32
CA GLY A 105 -35.27 25.46 20.58
C GLY A 105 -36.74 25.42 21.02
N SER A 106 -37.64 26.08 20.30
CA SER A 106 -39.09 26.01 20.54
C SER A 106 -39.85 26.31 19.24
N GLY A 107 -41.03 25.75 19.08
CA GLY A 107 -41.88 25.95 17.92
C GLY A 107 -43.33 25.59 18.21
N PHE A 108 -44.20 25.73 17.22
CA PHE A 108 -45.63 25.50 17.39
C PHE A 108 -46.17 24.62 16.27
N GLN A 109 -47.14 23.78 16.60
CA GLN A 109 -47.90 23.01 15.63
C GLN A 109 -49.10 23.83 15.16
N ARG A 110 -49.23 24.01 13.84
CA ARG A 110 -50.36 24.73 13.23
C ARG A 110 -51.65 23.93 13.39
N ARG A 111 -52.79 24.63 13.49
CA ARG A 111 -54.13 24.05 13.35
C ARG A 111 -54.26 23.45 11.95
N GLY A 112 -53.99 22.16 11.82
CA GLY A 112 -53.85 21.45 10.53
C GLY A 112 -52.71 20.42 10.48
N GLY A 113 -51.86 20.32 11.51
CA GLY A 113 -50.92 19.21 11.68
C GLY A 113 -49.49 19.45 11.20
N GLY A 114 -49.11 20.68 10.84
CA GLY A 114 -47.74 21.04 10.41
C GLY A 114 -46.94 21.79 11.48
N GLU A 115 -45.65 21.51 11.59
CA GLU A 115 -44.72 22.16 12.53
C GLU A 115 -44.14 23.45 11.94
N THR A 116 -43.96 24.49 12.76
CA THR A 116 -43.41 25.78 12.32
C THR A 116 -42.64 26.47 13.44
N GLY A 117 -41.62 27.26 13.07
CA GLY A 117 -40.83 28.06 14.01
C GLY A 117 -39.69 27.34 14.72
N TYR A 118 -39.42 26.07 14.38
CA TYR A 118 -38.33 25.28 14.97
C TYR A 118 -36.96 25.56 14.33
N VAL A 119 -36.95 25.96 13.05
CA VAL A 119 -35.72 26.34 12.32
C VAL A 119 -35.42 27.82 12.51
N HIS A 120 -34.20 28.14 12.94
CA HIS A 120 -33.70 29.50 13.10
C HIS A 120 -33.03 30.00 11.80
N ARG A 121 -31.91 29.37 11.42
CA ARG A 121 -31.13 29.65 10.21
C ARG A 121 -30.65 28.37 9.56
N THR A 122 -30.29 28.46 8.29
CA THR A 122 -29.81 27.33 7.50
C THR A 122 -28.47 27.66 6.85
N TYR A 123 -27.64 26.64 6.68
CA TYR A 123 -26.39 26.71 5.93
C TYR A 123 -26.37 25.61 4.87
N LEU A 124 -25.85 25.93 3.69
CA LEU A 124 -25.56 24.98 2.63
C LEU A 124 -24.04 24.77 2.56
N ALA A 125 -23.61 23.52 2.61
CA ALA A 125 -22.24 23.15 2.32
C ALA A 125 -22.20 22.13 1.17
N HIS A 126 -21.17 22.23 0.34
CA HIS A 126 -20.90 21.30 -0.75
C HIS A 126 -19.41 21.16 -0.96
N LEU A 127 -19.00 20.12 -1.70
CA LEU A 127 -17.60 19.89 -2.04
C LEU A 127 -17.17 20.76 -3.21
N VAL A 128 -15.87 21.02 -3.29
CA VAL A 128 -15.24 21.69 -4.43
C VAL A 128 -14.08 20.84 -4.98
N PRO A 129 -13.91 20.78 -6.32
CA PRO A 129 -12.86 19.99 -6.97
C PRO A 129 -11.45 20.44 -6.62
N ASN A 130 -11.20 21.75 -6.60
CA ASN A 130 -9.88 22.32 -6.37
C ASN A 130 -9.89 23.36 -5.24
N PRO A 131 -9.65 22.92 -3.99
CA PRO A 131 -9.61 23.84 -2.88
C PRO A 131 -8.24 24.53 -2.77
N SER A 132 -8.21 25.86 -2.82
CA SER A 132 -7.03 26.62 -2.41
C SER A 132 -6.74 26.50 -0.90
N GLU A 133 -7.77 26.20 -0.08
CA GLU A 133 -7.67 26.08 1.38
C GLU A 133 -8.43 24.88 1.97
N ALA A 134 -9.69 24.63 1.59
CA ALA A 134 -10.51 23.55 2.13
C ALA A 134 -11.38 22.89 1.06
N SER A 135 -11.47 21.54 1.03
CA SER A 135 -12.19 20.72 0.03
C SER A 135 -13.72 20.91 -0.01
N TRP A 136 -14.23 21.95 0.63
CA TRP A 136 -15.64 22.28 0.72
C TRP A 136 -15.83 23.79 0.84
N THR A 137 -17.02 24.24 0.48
CA THR A 137 -17.51 25.59 0.72
C THR A 137 -18.70 25.54 1.68
N VAL A 138 -18.90 26.62 2.43
CA VAL A 138 -20.08 26.83 3.28
C VAL A 138 -20.68 28.18 2.90
N SER A 139 -21.99 28.21 2.69
CA SER A 139 -22.72 29.44 2.39
C SER A 139 -22.77 30.39 3.60
N GLU A 140 -23.06 31.66 3.36
CA GLU A 140 -23.53 32.56 4.42
C GLU A 140 -24.87 32.07 5.02
N GLU A 141 -25.31 32.66 6.13
CA GLU A 141 -26.56 32.29 6.79
C GLU A 141 -27.79 32.54 5.89
N MET A 142 -28.61 31.51 5.68
CA MET A 142 -29.80 31.57 4.83
C MET A 142 -31.09 31.35 5.62
N THR A 143 -32.19 31.95 5.15
CA THR A 143 -33.54 31.62 5.63
C THR A 143 -33.99 30.26 5.09
N LEU A 144 -34.96 29.64 5.76
CA LEU A 144 -35.51 28.36 5.32
C LEU A 144 -36.18 28.46 3.94
N GLU A 145 -36.81 29.59 3.64
CA GLU A 145 -37.41 29.86 2.34
C GLU A 145 -36.34 29.97 1.25
N ALA A 146 -35.22 30.65 1.53
CA ALA A 146 -34.14 30.82 0.57
C ALA A 146 -33.50 29.48 0.18
N ILE A 147 -33.19 28.62 1.17
CA ILE A 147 -32.58 27.31 0.88
C ILE A 147 -33.56 26.34 0.19
N ALA A 148 -34.86 26.46 0.46
CA ALA A 148 -35.89 25.68 -0.23
C ALA A 148 -36.07 26.12 -1.69
N GLN A 149 -35.69 27.35 -2.04
CA GLN A 149 -35.81 27.89 -3.39
C GLN A 149 -34.63 27.53 -4.30
N GLN A 150 -33.48 27.16 -3.72
CA GLN A 150 -32.29 26.73 -4.46
C GLN A 150 -32.56 25.51 -5.35
N ASP A 151 -31.98 25.53 -6.55
CA ASP A 151 -32.02 24.42 -7.50
C ASP A 151 -30.91 23.42 -7.16
N PHE A 152 -31.31 22.24 -6.69
CA PHE A 152 -30.37 21.19 -6.31
C PHE A 152 -29.75 20.49 -7.52
N LEU A 153 -30.47 20.37 -8.63
CA LEU A 153 -29.96 19.64 -9.79
C LEU A 153 -28.92 20.48 -10.52
N ASP A 154 -29.17 21.77 -10.69
CA ASP A 154 -28.22 22.71 -11.30
C ASP A 154 -26.90 22.77 -10.50
N LEU A 155 -26.98 22.85 -9.17
CA LEU A 155 -25.81 22.80 -8.29
C LEU A 155 -24.98 21.52 -8.51
N VAL A 156 -25.63 20.37 -8.54
CA VAL A 156 -24.96 19.07 -8.68
C VAL A 156 -24.36 18.91 -10.08
N GLU A 157 -25.09 19.29 -11.13
CA GLU A 157 -24.60 19.23 -12.52
C GLU A 157 -23.38 20.13 -12.73
N ALA A 158 -23.41 21.36 -12.19
CA ALA A 158 -22.26 22.26 -12.24
C ALA A 158 -21.03 21.66 -11.54
N LEU A 159 -21.21 21.15 -10.32
CA LEU A 159 -20.12 20.54 -9.54
C LEU A 159 -19.55 19.30 -10.22
N GLU A 160 -20.40 18.36 -10.66
CA GLU A 160 -19.95 17.15 -11.35
C GLU A 160 -19.23 17.49 -12.67
N GLY A 161 -19.69 18.52 -13.40
CA GLY A 161 -19.01 19.00 -14.59
C GLY A 161 -17.62 19.61 -14.31
N GLU A 162 -17.39 20.18 -13.13
CA GLU A 162 -16.06 20.62 -12.70
C GLU A 162 -15.18 19.44 -12.26
N PHE A 163 -15.72 18.52 -11.45
CA PHE A 163 -15.01 17.28 -11.03
C PHE A 163 -14.59 16.43 -12.24
N GLU A 164 -15.43 16.32 -13.26
CA GLU A 164 -15.13 15.56 -14.47
C GLU A 164 -13.99 16.19 -15.29
N ARG A 165 -13.97 17.51 -15.43
CA ARG A 165 -12.88 18.24 -16.12
C ARG A 165 -11.53 18.01 -15.45
N GLU A 166 -11.48 18.05 -14.12
CA GLU A 166 -10.26 17.80 -13.36
C GLU A 166 -9.83 16.33 -13.41
N PHE A 167 -10.78 15.42 -13.25
CA PHE A 167 -10.52 13.98 -13.30
C PHE A 167 -10.00 13.52 -14.65
N VAL A 168 -10.58 14.00 -15.76
CA VAL A 168 -10.12 13.66 -17.12
C VAL A 168 -8.68 14.11 -17.33
N GLY A 169 -8.32 15.32 -16.86
CA GLY A 169 -6.93 15.82 -16.92
C GLY A 169 -5.93 14.92 -16.20
N GLN A 170 -6.32 14.29 -15.08
CA GLN A 170 -5.47 13.37 -14.31
C GLN A 170 -5.48 11.92 -14.83
N SER A 171 -6.58 11.48 -15.46
CA SER A 171 -6.78 10.08 -15.87
C SER A 171 -6.09 9.68 -17.18
N VAL A 172 -5.73 10.64 -18.03
CA VAL A 172 -5.04 10.38 -19.30
C VAL A 172 -3.58 9.91 -19.08
N ASP A 173 -3.05 10.07 -17.86
CA ASP A 173 -1.64 9.83 -17.53
C ASP A 173 -1.33 8.51 -16.77
N SER A 174 -2.31 7.68 -16.39
CA SER A 174 -2.00 6.49 -15.56
C SER A 174 -2.83 5.24 -15.88
N ASP A 175 -2.20 4.25 -16.49
CA ASP A 175 -2.71 2.86 -16.62
C ASP A 175 -2.48 2.02 -15.33
N GLY A 176 -1.84 2.59 -14.30
CA GLY A 176 -1.41 1.92 -13.06
C GLY A 176 -2.28 2.21 -11.83
N ASP A 177 -2.03 1.49 -10.73
CA ASP A 177 -2.72 1.70 -9.46
C ASP A 177 -2.37 3.08 -8.86
N ARG A 178 -3.38 3.85 -8.48
CA ARG A 178 -3.23 5.17 -7.87
C ARG A 178 -3.15 5.04 -6.36
N VAL A 179 -1.95 5.22 -5.83
CA VAL A 179 -1.60 4.82 -4.47
C VAL A 179 -1.51 6.02 -3.54
N LEU A 180 -2.07 5.90 -2.33
CA LEU A 180 -1.67 6.71 -1.18
C LEU A 180 -0.74 5.90 -0.28
N LEU A 181 0.43 6.47 0.00
CA LEU A 181 1.41 5.86 0.87
C LEU A 181 1.25 6.39 2.30
N VAL A 182 1.31 5.50 3.28
CA VAL A 182 1.20 5.86 4.70
C VAL A 182 2.48 5.45 5.44
N GLY A 183 3.18 6.45 5.99
CA GLY A 183 4.38 6.26 6.80
C GLY A 183 4.13 6.56 8.28
N LEU A 184 4.63 5.70 9.17
CA LEU A 184 4.52 5.90 10.63
C LEU A 184 5.91 5.98 11.30
N ARG A 185 6.34 7.17 11.70
CA ARG A 185 7.61 7.29 12.43
C ARG A 185 7.41 6.92 13.91
N THR A 186 8.18 5.94 14.40
CA THR A 186 8.18 5.56 15.81
C THR A 186 9.32 6.23 16.59
N GLN A 187 9.28 6.21 17.93
CA GLN A 187 10.31 6.86 18.77
C GLN A 187 11.71 6.28 18.59
N ASN A 188 11.83 5.03 18.15
CA ASN A 188 13.11 4.35 17.98
C ASN A 188 13.70 4.55 16.58
N THR A 189 12.96 5.19 15.67
CA THR A 189 13.39 5.40 14.28
C THR A 189 13.88 6.83 14.13
N SER A 190 15.12 6.98 13.67
CA SER A 190 15.65 8.30 13.33
C SER A 190 14.88 8.90 12.15
N GLU A 191 14.96 10.22 11.96
CA GLU A 191 14.28 10.89 10.84
C GLU A 191 14.86 10.45 9.49
N THR A 192 16.19 10.37 9.40
CA THR A 192 16.91 9.90 8.22
C THR A 192 16.53 8.46 7.86
N GLU A 193 16.54 7.55 8.83
CA GLU A 193 16.14 6.15 8.61
C GLU A 193 14.68 6.02 8.16
N PHE A 194 13.78 6.83 8.73
CA PHE A 194 12.37 6.84 8.34
C PHE A 194 12.19 7.31 6.88
N GLU A 195 12.90 8.35 6.47
CA GLU A 195 12.85 8.86 5.10
C GLU A 195 13.41 7.85 4.10
N GLU A 196 14.50 7.16 4.44
CA GLU A 196 15.09 6.10 3.61
C GLU A 196 14.13 4.91 3.42
N HIS A 197 13.50 4.44 4.51
CA HIS A 197 12.52 3.36 4.45
C HIS A 197 11.30 3.75 3.61
N LEU A 198 10.83 4.98 3.76
CA LEU A 198 9.71 5.48 2.99
C LEU A 198 10.05 5.60 1.50
N ALA A 199 11.25 6.09 1.17
CA ALA A 199 11.75 6.14 -0.20
C ALA A 199 11.88 4.73 -0.82
N GLU A 200 12.29 3.73 -0.04
CA GLU A 200 12.30 2.33 -0.47
C GLU A 200 10.88 1.83 -0.78
N VAL A 201 9.88 2.14 0.06
CA VAL A 201 8.49 1.74 -0.19
C VAL A 201 7.91 2.44 -1.41
N VAL A 202 8.26 3.71 -1.66
CA VAL A 202 7.90 4.40 -2.91
C VAL A 202 8.43 3.63 -4.12
N ARG A 203 9.71 3.23 -4.09
CA ARG A 203 10.32 2.41 -5.17
C ARG A 203 9.66 1.04 -5.33
N LEU A 204 9.20 0.43 -4.23
CA LEU A 204 8.44 -0.83 -4.29
C LEU A 204 7.11 -0.63 -5.02
N VAL A 205 6.37 0.43 -4.68
CA VAL A 205 5.08 0.73 -5.32
C VAL A 205 5.28 1.01 -6.81
N ASP A 206 6.28 1.81 -7.17
CA ASP A 206 6.63 2.09 -8.57
C ASP A 206 7.00 0.81 -9.34
N THR A 207 7.84 -0.04 -8.72
CA THR A 207 8.22 -1.33 -9.31
C THR A 207 7.02 -2.28 -9.52
N ALA A 208 6.01 -2.20 -8.65
CA ALA A 208 4.78 -2.97 -8.77
C ALA A 208 3.81 -2.44 -9.84
N GLY A 209 4.10 -1.27 -10.44
CA GLY A 209 3.27 -0.59 -11.43
C GLY A 209 2.27 0.41 -10.83
N GLY A 210 2.45 0.79 -9.57
CA GLY A 210 1.63 1.79 -8.90
C GLY A 210 2.25 3.19 -8.95
N VAL A 211 1.41 4.22 -8.99
CA VAL A 211 1.81 5.63 -8.93
C VAL A 211 1.42 6.21 -7.57
N VAL A 212 2.42 6.64 -6.79
CA VAL A 212 2.18 7.29 -5.48
C VAL A 212 1.69 8.72 -5.72
N LEU A 213 0.42 8.99 -5.42
CA LEU A 213 -0.19 10.31 -5.56
C LEU A 213 0.18 11.26 -4.41
N GLN A 214 0.23 10.72 -3.19
CA GLN A 214 0.56 11.48 -1.99
C GLN A 214 1.05 10.53 -0.89
N THR A 215 1.96 11.04 -0.07
CA THR A 215 2.45 10.35 1.12
C THR A 215 1.94 11.03 2.40
N ILE A 216 1.24 10.28 3.25
CA ILE A 216 0.72 10.74 4.53
C ILE A 216 1.60 10.17 5.64
N GLN A 217 2.18 11.07 6.44
CA GLN A 217 3.09 10.69 7.53
C GLN A 217 2.47 10.98 8.90
N GLN A 218 2.76 10.13 9.88
CA GLN A 218 2.43 10.38 11.29
C GLN A 218 3.58 9.98 12.20
N GLY A 219 3.99 10.87 13.10
CA GLY A 219 4.84 10.51 14.24
C GLY A 219 4.01 10.00 15.42
N ARG A 220 4.39 8.84 15.99
CA ARG A 220 3.72 8.29 17.19
C ARG A 220 4.66 7.39 17.99
N SER A 221 4.50 7.33 19.30
CA SER A 221 5.33 6.45 20.15
C SER A 221 5.21 4.97 19.79
N ARG A 222 3.98 4.50 19.52
CA ARG A 222 3.68 3.12 19.12
C ARG A 222 2.52 3.07 18.12
N PRO A 223 2.49 2.09 17.20
CA PRO A 223 1.36 1.90 16.29
C PRO A 223 0.02 1.80 17.02
N HIS A 224 -1.02 2.39 16.44
CA HIS A 224 -2.38 2.21 16.94
C HIS A 224 -2.82 0.74 16.73
N PRO A 225 -3.33 0.06 17.77
CA PRO A 225 -3.61 -1.38 17.69
C PRO A 225 -4.66 -1.74 16.64
N GLN A 226 -5.58 -0.82 16.31
CA GLN A 226 -6.66 -1.09 15.36
C GLN A 226 -6.41 -0.56 13.94
N THR A 227 -5.51 0.40 13.75
CA THR A 227 -5.39 1.15 12.48
C THR A 227 -3.97 1.60 12.15
N VAL A 228 -2.97 1.29 12.99
CA VAL A 228 -1.58 1.77 12.92
C VAL A 228 -1.43 3.28 13.13
N ILE A 229 -2.24 4.08 12.45
CA ILE A 229 -2.35 5.54 12.59
C ILE A 229 -3.55 5.92 13.48
N GLY A 230 -3.53 7.14 14.03
CA GLY A 230 -4.62 7.67 14.86
C GLY A 230 -5.89 7.97 14.06
N SER A 231 -7.05 8.02 14.73
CA SER A 231 -8.36 8.22 14.09
C SER A 231 -8.45 9.49 13.24
N GLY A 232 -7.85 10.61 13.68
CA GLY A 232 -7.81 11.84 12.89
C GLY A 232 -7.04 11.67 11.57
N LYS A 233 -5.94 10.91 11.58
CA LYS A 233 -5.19 10.59 10.35
C LYS A 233 -5.91 9.58 9.47
N VAL A 234 -6.71 8.68 10.04
CA VAL A 234 -7.61 7.81 9.24
C VAL A 234 -8.66 8.66 8.52
N ASP A 235 -9.23 9.66 9.17
CA ASP A 235 -10.22 10.56 8.56
C ASP A 235 -9.57 11.41 7.45
N GLU A 236 -8.35 11.92 7.67
CA GLU A 236 -7.54 12.62 6.64
C GLU A 236 -7.22 11.70 5.45
N LEU A 237 -6.80 10.47 5.71
CA LEU A 237 -6.52 9.47 4.68
C LEU A 237 -7.79 9.12 3.89
N ALA A 238 -8.94 8.97 4.55
CA ALA A 238 -10.22 8.73 3.88
C ALA A 238 -10.59 9.90 2.95
N LEU A 239 -10.36 11.14 3.40
CA LEU A 239 -10.56 12.33 2.58
C LEU A 239 -9.62 12.35 1.37
N ALA A 240 -8.34 12.06 1.56
CA ALA A 240 -7.35 12.01 0.49
C ALA A 240 -7.69 10.92 -0.55
N VAL A 241 -8.12 9.73 -0.12
CA VAL A 241 -8.58 8.64 -0.99
C VAL A 241 -9.69 9.15 -1.92
N GLN A 242 -10.68 9.83 -1.35
CA GLN A 242 -11.82 10.34 -2.11
C GLN A 242 -11.45 11.51 -3.02
N THR A 243 -10.60 12.42 -2.57
CA THR A 243 -10.25 13.67 -3.28
C THR A 243 -9.32 13.39 -4.45
N LEU A 244 -8.28 12.57 -4.22
CA LEU A 244 -7.28 12.22 -5.23
C LEU A 244 -7.68 11.01 -6.09
N GLY A 245 -8.79 10.36 -5.76
CA GLY A 245 -9.27 9.18 -6.48
C GLY A 245 -8.35 7.96 -6.35
N ALA A 246 -7.59 7.86 -5.27
CA ALA A 246 -6.73 6.71 -5.02
C ALA A 246 -7.57 5.43 -4.91
N ASN A 247 -7.12 4.35 -5.55
CA ASN A 247 -7.78 3.04 -5.51
C ASN A 247 -7.06 2.04 -4.58
N LEU A 248 -5.85 2.39 -4.12
CA LEU A 248 -5.00 1.58 -3.26
C LEU A 248 -4.36 2.43 -2.16
N VAL A 249 -4.27 1.87 -0.95
CA VAL A 249 -3.52 2.47 0.16
C VAL A 249 -2.43 1.49 0.59
N VAL A 250 -1.18 1.95 0.60
CA VAL A 250 0.00 1.16 0.97
C VAL A 250 0.53 1.67 2.31
N PHE A 251 0.80 0.76 3.24
CA PHE A 251 1.49 1.08 4.49
C PHE A 251 2.97 0.69 4.44
N ASP A 252 3.83 1.52 5.03
CA ASP A 252 5.29 1.33 5.14
C ASP A 252 5.73 0.08 5.94
N ARG A 253 4.79 -0.60 6.61
CA ARG A 253 5.04 -1.71 7.53
C ARG A 253 3.95 -2.75 7.46
N ASP A 254 4.24 -3.91 8.04
CA ASP A 254 3.27 -5.00 8.14
C ASP A 254 2.04 -4.62 8.98
N LEU A 255 0.88 -5.04 8.47
CA LEU A 255 -0.41 -4.83 9.10
C LEU A 255 -0.97 -6.17 9.59
N SER A 256 -1.53 -6.18 10.79
CA SER A 256 -2.33 -7.32 11.25
C SER A 256 -3.63 -7.46 10.43
N PRO A 257 -4.21 -8.67 10.32
CA PRO A 257 -5.49 -8.87 9.64
C PRO A 257 -6.63 -7.97 10.16
N ALA A 258 -6.61 -7.64 11.46
CA ALA A 258 -7.61 -6.76 12.06
C ALA A 258 -7.42 -5.30 11.63
N GLN A 259 -6.18 -4.84 11.53
CA GLN A 259 -5.85 -3.48 11.07
C GLN A 259 -6.28 -3.26 9.63
N VAL A 260 -5.92 -4.18 8.71
CA VAL A 260 -6.33 -4.12 7.30
C VAL A 260 -7.85 -3.96 7.19
N ARG A 261 -8.61 -4.85 7.84
CA ARG A 261 -10.09 -4.79 7.77
C ARG A 261 -10.69 -3.51 8.33
N ASN A 262 -10.15 -3.00 9.43
CA ASN A 262 -10.63 -1.76 10.02
C ASN A 262 -10.36 -0.56 9.10
N LEU A 263 -9.18 -0.53 8.48
CA LEU A 263 -8.80 0.48 7.51
C LEU A 263 -9.64 0.39 6.24
N GLU A 264 -9.75 -0.78 5.60
CA GLU A 264 -10.59 -0.97 4.41
C GLU A 264 -12.05 -0.60 4.66
N LYS A 265 -12.60 -0.93 5.84
CA LYS A 265 -13.97 -0.55 6.21
C LYS A 265 -14.15 0.97 6.33
N ARG A 266 -13.13 1.69 6.76
CA ARG A 266 -13.14 3.15 6.94
C ARG A 266 -12.86 3.87 5.62
N LEU A 267 -11.92 3.37 4.83
CA LEU A 267 -11.40 4.01 3.62
C LEU A 267 -12.22 3.64 2.37
N GLY A 268 -12.84 2.46 2.36
CA GLY A 268 -13.64 1.98 1.22
C GLY A 268 -12.81 1.44 0.04
N VAL A 269 -11.48 1.45 0.15
CA VAL A 269 -10.52 0.98 -0.86
C VAL A 269 -9.64 -0.15 -0.30
N ARG A 270 -8.93 -0.87 -1.18
CA ARG A 270 -8.01 -1.94 -0.78
C ARG A 270 -6.85 -1.33 0.01
N VAL A 271 -6.47 -2.00 1.10
CA VAL A 271 -5.34 -1.61 1.94
C VAL A 271 -4.35 -2.75 1.93
N VAL A 272 -3.12 -2.45 1.52
CA VAL A 272 -2.02 -3.42 1.45
C VAL A 272 -0.87 -2.95 2.33
N ASP A 273 -0.09 -3.90 2.81
CA ASP A 273 1.13 -3.62 3.56
C ASP A 273 2.38 -3.88 2.72
N ARG A 274 3.55 -3.54 3.28
CA ARG A 274 4.84 -3.71 2.62
C ARG A 274 5.07 -5.15 2.14
N THR A 275 4.69 -6.16 2.94
CA THR A 275 4.82 -7.57 2.56
C THR A 275 4.01 -7.90 1.30
N GLU A 276 2.77 -7.43 1.22
CA GLU A 276 1.90 -7.72 0.07
C GLU A 276 2.41 -7.06 -1.22
N VAL A 277 2.94 -5.82 -1.14
CA VAL A 277 3.58 -5.16 -2.30
C VAL A 277 4.78 -5.96 -2.80
N ILE A 278 5.63 -6.45 -1.89
CA ILE A 278 6.79 -7.28 -2.27
C ILE A 278 6.35 -8.59 -2.94
N LEU A 279 5.32 -9.25 -2.39
CA LEU A 279 4.75 -10.47 -2.97
C LEU A 279 4.20 -10.23 -4.39
N ASP A 280 3.54 -9.09 -4.62
CA ASP A 280 3.01 -8.72 -5.93
C ASP A 280 4.14 -8.48 -6.95
N ILE A 281 5.24 -7.83 -6.55
CA ILE A 281 6.45 -7.71 -7.39
C ILE A 281 6.99 -9.10 -7.74
N PHE A 282 7.09 -10.01 -6.78
CA PHE A 282 7.60 -11.35 -7.07
C PHE A 282 6.70 -12.13 -8.01
N ALA A 283 5.38 -11.98 -7.89
CA ALA A 283 4.44 -12.63 -8.80
C ALA A 283 4.64 -12.16 -10.25
N GLN A 284 4.96 -10.88 -10.44
CA GLN A 284 5.28 -10.31 -11.75
C GLN A 284 6.65 -10.80 -12.28
N ARG A 285 7.62 -11.04 -11.39
CA ARG A 285 9.01 -11.41 -11.75
C ARG A 285 9.25 -12.91 -11.86
N ALA A 286 8.45 -13.75 -11.22
CA ALA A 286 8.63 -15.20 -11.23
C ALA A 286 8.36 -15.79 -12.62
N GLN A 287 9.42 -16.23 -13.30
CA GLN A 287 9.34 -16.85 -14.62
C GLN A 287 9.46 -18.37 -14.53
N SER A 288 10.37 -18.85 -13.69
CA SER A 288 10.65 -20.26 -13.50
C SER A 288 9.49 -20.97 -12.79
N ARG A 289 9.38 -22.28 -13.02
CA ARG A 289 8.39 -23.11 -12.31
C ARG A 289 8.62 -23.08 -10.79
N ALA A 290 9.88 -23.08 -10.36
CA ALA A 290 10.22 -23.05 -8.94
C ALA A 290 9.82 -21.72 -8.30
N GLY A 291 10.19 -20.60 -8.92
CA GLY A 291 9.81 -19.26 -8.46
C GLY A 291 8.29 -19.09 -8.41
N LYS A 292 7.56 -19.50 -9.44
CA LYS A 292 6.08 -19.42 -9.46
C LYS A 292 5.43 -20.19 -8.31
N LEU A 293 5.90 -21.40 -8.03
CA LEU A 293 5.37 -22.21 -6.93
C LEU A 293 5.66 -21.59 -5.55
N GLN A 294 6.86 -21.03 -5.36
CA GLN A 294 7.26 -20.38 -4.10
C GLN A 294 6.48 -19.10 -3.85
N VAL A 295 6.30 -18.27 -4.88
CA VAL A 295 5.52 -17.05 -4.77
C VAL A 295 4.05 -17.37 -4.51
N GLU A 296 3.47 -18.34 -5.22
CA GLU A 296 2.09 -18.78 -4.96
C GLU A 296 1.94 -19.29 -3.51
N LEU A 297 2.90 -20.11 -3.03
CA LEU A 297 2.90 -20.60 -1.66
C LEU A 297 2.92 -19.44 -0.65
N ALA A 298 3.84 -18.49 -0.82
CA ALA A 298 3.97 -17.35 0.07
C ALA A 298 2.73 -16.45 0.06
N GLN A 299 2.13 -16.20 -1.11
CA GLN A 299 0.87 -15.45 -1.23
C GLN A 299 -0.28 -16.15 -0.50
N LEU A 300 -0.38 -17.48 -0.61
CA LEU A 300 -1.43 -18.24 0.08
C LEU A 300 -1.21 -18.30 1.59
N GLU A 301 0.02 -18.49 2.06
CA GLU A 301 0.37 -18.47 3.49
C GLU A 301 0.11 -17.10 4.12
N TYR A 302 0.41 -16.02 3.39
CA TYR A 302 0.13 -14.66 3.82
C TYR A 302 -1.37 -14.31 3.82
N SER A 303 -2.12 -14.73 2.79
CA SER A 303 -3.55 -14.41 2.64
C SER A 303 -4.47 -15.25 3.53
N LEU A 304 -4.14 -16.53 3.79
CA LEU A 304 -4.95 -17.45 4.59
C LEU A 304 -5.40 -16.87 5.95
N PRO A 305 -4.51 -16.32 6.82
CA PRO A 305 -4.95 -15.73 8.08
C PRO A 305 -5.81 -14.46 7.89
N ARG A 306 -5.69 -13.79 6.74
CA ARG A 306 -6.36 -12.52 6.42
C ARG A 306 -7.80 -12.70 5.89
N LEU A 307 -8.12 -13.86 5.31
CA LEU A 307 -9.47 -14.20 4.82
C LEU A 307 -10.54 -14.28 5.92
N THR A 308 -10.14 -14.58 7.16
CA THR A 308 -11.02 -14.86 8.30
C THR A 308 -12.06 -13.77 8.62
N GLY A 309 -11.80 -12.51 8.25
CA GLY A 309 -12.73 -11.42 8.55
C GLY A 309 -13.62 -10.94 7.41
N GLN A 310 -13.58 -11.59 6.23
CA GLN A 310 -14.51 -11.29 5.13
C GLN A 310 -15.92 -11.89 5.35
N GLY A 311 -16.09 -12.81 6.30
CA GLY A 311 -17.33 -13.57 6.53
C GLY A 311 -18.52 -12.78 7.02
N GLN A 312 -18.25 -11.66 7.69
CA GLN A 312 -19.32 -10.78 8.16
C GLN A 312 -20.02 -10.06 7.00
N LYS A 313 -19.38 -9.91 5.82
CA LYS A 313 -20.03 -9.33 4.62
C LYS A 313 -21.00 -10.33 3.98
N MET A 314 -20.67 -11.63 3.93
CA MET A 314 -21.53 -12.68 3.38
C MET A 314 -22.64 -13.15 4.35
N SER A 315 -22.39 -13.12 5.66
CA SER A 315 -23.36 -13.55 6.68
C SER A 315 -24.63 -12.69 6.71
N ARG A 316 -24.57 -11.41 6.30
CA ARG A 316 -25.74 -10.51 6.28
C ARG A 316 -26.79 -10.84 5.22
N LEU A 317 -26.45 -11.63 4.20
CA LEU A 317 -27.42 -12.07 3.17
C LEU A 317 -28.24 -13.30 3.61
N GLY A 318 -27.81 -14.03 4.66
CA GLY A 318 -28.48 -15.22 5.16
C GLY A 318 -29.09 -14.97 6.55
N GLY A 319 -30.22 -14.28 6.60
CA GLY A 319 -30.96 -14.05 7.85
C GLY A 319 -31.63 -15.31 8.37
N GLY A 320 -31.23 -15.79 9.56
CA GLY A 320 -31.92 -16.87 10.27
C GLY A 320 -31.27 -17.21 11.61
N ILE A 321 -32.06 -17.20 12.69
CA ILE A 321 -31.64 -17.48 14.07
C ILE A 321 -31.13 -18.93 14.19
N GLY A 322 -29.89 -19.11 14.63
CA GLY A 322 -29.41 -20.36 15.22
C GLY A 322 -28.76 -21.40 14.29
N THR A 323 -28.55 -21.09 13.01
CA THR A 323 -27.73 -21.93 12.12
C THR A 323 -26.47 -21.18 11.70
N ARG A 324 -25.30 -21.84 11.77
CA ARG A 324 -24.07 -21.34 11.13
C ARG A 324 -24.43 -21.04 9.68
N GLY A 325 -24.40 -19.76 9.30
CA GLY A 325 -24.97 -19.31 8.03
C GLY A 325 -24.19 -19.84 6.82
N PRO A 326 -24.79 -19.89 5.62
CA PRO A 326 -24.14 -20.38 4.40
C PRO A 326 -22.81 -19.68 4.08
N GLY A 327 -22.65 -18.40 4.45
CA GLY A 327 -21.39 -17.67 4.27
C GLY A 327 -20.25 -18.11 5.20
N GLU A 328 -20.55 -18.60 6.41
CA GLU A 328 -19.55 -19.13 7.33
C GLU A 328 -19.04 -20.50 6.86
N THR A 329 -19.95 -21.33 6.32
CA THR A 329 -19.59 -22.61 5.68
C THR A 329 -18.82 -22.41 4.38
N GLN A 330 -19.16 -21.42 3.55
CA GLN A 330 -18.41 -21.10 2.33
C GLN A 330 -16.98 -20.67 2.64
N LEU A 331 -16.78 -19.78 3.62
CA LEU A 331 -15.44 -19.38 4.03
C LEU A 331 -14.65 -20.52 4.66
N GLU A 332 -15.29 -21.37 5.45
CA GLU A 332 -14.60 -22.53 6.00
C GLU A 332 -14.19 -23.50 4.88
N THR A 333 -15.04 -23.66 3.87
CA THR A 333 -14.74 -24.49 2.68
C THR A 333 -13.59 -23.90 1.87
N GLU A 334 -13.61 -22.59 1.62
CA GLU A 334 -12.53 -21.86 0.93
C GLU A 334 -11.22 -21.94 1.71
N ARG A 335 -11.26 -21.75 3.04
CA ARG A 335 -10.10 -21.91 3.92
C ARG A 335 -9.52 -23.32 3.82
N ARG A 336 -10.36 -24.35 3.88
CA ARG A 336 -9.93 -25.75 3.73
C ARG A 336 -9.29 -26.00 2.37
N ALA A 337 -9.86 -25.44 1.29
CA ALA A 337 -9.30 -25.55 -0.05
C ALA A 337 -7.91 -24.90 -0.14
N ILE A 338 -7.74 -23.69 0.42
CA ILE A 338 -6.45 -22.99 0.46
C ILE A 338 -5.44 -23.76 1.31
N SER A 339 -5.81 -24.26 2.49
CA SER A 339 -4.92 -25.07 3.32
C SER A 339 -4.46 -26.34 2.58
N GLN A 340 -5.37 -27.02 1.86
CA GLN A 340 -5.00 -28.18 1.03
C GLN A 340 -4.06 -27.80 -0.11
N ARG A 341 -4.27 -26.64 -0.74
CA ARG A 341 -3.38 -26.09 -1.78
C ARG A 341 -1.99 -25.80 -1.23
N ILE A 342 -1.88 -25.13 -0.07
CA ILE A 342 -0.63 -24.88 0.64
C ILE A 342 0.10 -26.20 0.90
N SER A 343 -0.56 -27.20 1.50
CA SER A 343 0.08 -28.50 1.78
C SER A 343 0.52 -29.25 0.51
N ARG A 344 -0.13 -28.99 -0.63
CA ARG A 344 0.31 -29.54 -1.93
C ARG A 344 1.52 -28.78 -2.45
N LEU A 345 1.48 -27.45 -2.47
CA LEU A 345 2.58 -26.60 -2.93
C LEU A 345 3.84 -26.83 -2.11
N GLN A 346 3.73 -26.94 -0.78
CA GLN A 346 4.86 -27.28 0.11
C GLN A 346 5.53 -28.58 -0.33
N ARG A 347 4.75 -29.64 -0.62
CA ARG A 347 5.30 -30.90 -1.13
C ARG A 347 5.97 -30.75 -2.50
N GLU A 348 5.39 -29.96 -3.40
CA GLU A 348 5.98 -29.68 -4.71
C GLU A 348 7.30 -28.90 -4.59
N VAL A 349 7.38 -27.92 -3.69
CA VAL A 349 8.61 -27.18 -3.38
C VAL A 349 9.67 -28.13 -2.79
N THR A 350 9.35 -28.94 -1.78
CA THR A 350 10.30 -29.91 -1.20
C THR A 350 10.83 -30.89 -2.24
N ASN A 351 9.99 -31.36 -3.17
CA ASN A 351 10.43 -32.24 -4.25
C ASN A 351 11.40 -31.54 -5.22
N LEU A 352 11.19 -30.26 -5.52
CA LEU A 352 12.11 -29.46 -6.34
C LEU A 352 13.46 -29.28 -5.65
N GLN A 353 13.46 -28.99 -4.35
CA GLN A 353 14.68 -28.88 -3.54
C GLN A 353 15.47 -30.20 -3.55
N ALA A 354 14.79 -31.33 -3.32
CA ALA A 354 15.42 -32.65 -3.37
C ALA A 354 15.97 -33.00 -4.76
N HIS A 355 15.35 -32.51 -5.83
CA HIS A 355 15.85 -32.67 -7.19
C HIS A 355 17.12 -31.83 -7.43
N ARG A 356 17.15 -30.57 -6.98
CA ARG A 356 18.33 -29.70 -7.04
C ARG A 356 19.51 -30.28 -6.25
N ALA A 357 19.27 -30.77 -5.03
CA ALA A 357 20.31 -31.41 -4.22
C ALA A 357 20.95 -32.63 -4.90
N ARG A 358 20.18 -33.42 -5.67
CA ARG A 358 20.73 -34.53 -6.46
C ARG A 358 21.55 -34.05 -7.65
N MET A 359 21.09 -33.00 -8.34
CA MET A 359 21.86 -32.35 -9.41
C MET A 359 23.17 -31.76 -8.87
N ARG A 360 23.18 -31.23 -7.65
CA ARG A 360 24.37 -30.76 -6.95
C ARG A 360 25.40 -31.87 -6.75
N GLN A 361 25.00 -33.04 -6.23
CA GLN A 361 25.92 -34.17 -6.06
C GLN A 361 26.56 -34.61 -7.38
N GLN A 362 25.84 -34.48 -8.50
CA GLN A 362 26.40 -34.76 -9.83
C GLN A 362 27.34 -33.65 -10.32
N ARG A 363 27.08 -32.38 -9.97
CA ARG A 363 27.94 -31.24 -10.33
C ARG A 363 29.20 -31.13 -9.48
N GLN A 364 29.20 -31.58 -8.22
CA GLN A 364 30.41 -31.67 -7.41
C GLN A 364 31.48 -32.59 -8.04
N ALA A 365 31.10 -33.43 -9.01
CA ALA A 365 32.04 -34.20 -9.83
C ALA A 365 32.67 -33.39 -10.99
N GLN A 366 32.18 -32.17 -11.29
CA GLN A 366 32.76 -31.24 -12.25
C GLN A 366 33.55 -30.16 -11.52
N GLU A 367 34.85 -30.07 -11.79
CA GLU A 367 35.83 -29.20 -11.11
C GLU A 367 35.70 -27.69 -11.41
N VAL A 368 34.51 -27.19 -11.79
CA VAL A 368 34.33 -25.77 -12.15
C VAL A 368 33.88 -24.97 -10.92
N PRO A 369 34.68 -24.01 -10.43
CA PRO A 369 34.32 -23.18 -9.29
C PRO A 369 33.10 -22.29 -9.56
N SER A 370 32.31 -22.06 -8.53
CA SER A 370 31.06 -21.32 -8.53
C SER A 370 31.09 -20.16 -7.53
N ILE A 371 30.60 -19.00 -7.98
CA ILE A 371 30.52 -17.78 -7.17
C ILE A 371 29.09 -17.25 -7.25
N ALA A 372 28.48 -16.94 -6.10
CA ALA A 372 27.17 -16.29 -6.03
C ALA A 372 27.29 -14.80 -5.70
N LEU A 373 26.56 -13.96 -6.46
CA LEU A 373 26.45 -12.53 -6.19
C LEU A 373 25.38 -12.29 -5.12
N VAL A 374 25.72 -11.62 -4.03
CA VAL A 374 24.81 -11.27 -2.93
C VAL A 374 24.84 -9.77 -2.65
N GLY A 375 23.75 -9.22 -2.14
CA GLY A 375 23.65 -7.79 -1.86
C GLY A 375 22.23 -7.24 -2.01
N TYR A 376 22.05 -5.99 -1.59
CA TYR A 376 20.75 -5.31 -1.65
C TYR A 376 20.20 -5.22 -3.08
N THR A 377 18.88 -5.10 -3.18
CA THR A 377 18.20 -4.72 -4.41
C THR A 377 18.79 -3.40 -4.93
N ASN A 378 18.97 -3.32 -6.25
CA ASN A 378 19.63 -2.20 -6.93
C ASN A 378 21.13 -1.96 -6.61
N ALA A 379 21.82 -2.86 -5.91
CA ALA A 379 23.28 -2.76 -5.74
C ALA A 379 24.10 -2.92 -7.04
N GLY A 380 23.45 -3.32 -8.14
CA GLY A 380 24.07 -3.54 -9.44
C GLY A 380 24.63 -4.96 -9.66
N LYS A 381 24.12 -5.97 -8.94
CA LYS A 381 24.50 -7.38 -9.10
C LYS A 381 24.31 -7.88 -10.55
N SER A 382 23.11 -7.68 -11.10
CA SER A 382 22.76 -8.11 -12.47
C SER A 382 23.56 -7.35 -13.53
N THR A 383 23.80 -6.05 -13.31
CA THR A 383 24.68 -5.22 -14.14
C THR A 383 26.11 -5.75 -14.13
N LEU A 384 26.62 -6.09 -12.95
CA LEU A 384 27.96 -6.66 -12.80
C LEU A 384 28.07 -8.03 -13.50
N LEU A 385 27.06 -8.91 -13.37
CA LEU A 385 27.02 -10.18 -14.06
C LEU A 385 27.11 -9.98 -15.59
N ASN A 386 26.32 -9.05 -16.14
CA ASN A 386 26.32 -8.74 -17.57
C ASN A 386 27.66 -8.27 -18.09
N VAL A 387 28.27 -7.35 -17.36
CA VAL A 387 29.54 -6.73 -17.75
C VAL A 387 30.69 -7.71 -17.64
N LEU A 388 30.68 -8.60 -16.64
CA LEU A 388 31.69 -9.65 -16.52
C LEU A 388 31.52 -10.72 -17.59
N ALA A 389 30.28 -11.14 -17.86
CA ALA A 389 29.97 -12.25 -18.77
C ALA A 389 29.77 -11.84 -20.24
N ASN A 390 29.85 -10.54 -20.58
CA ASN A 390 29.43 -10.00 -21.89
C ASN A 390 28.03 -10.52 -22.29
N SER A 391 27.06 -10.45 -21.38
CA SER A 391 25.69 -10.90 -21.61
C SER A 391 24.66 -9.78 -21.57
N GLU A 392 23.55 -9.96 -22.28
CA GLU A 392 22.39 -9.06 -22.28
C GLU A 392 21.27 -9.61 -21.36
N ILE A 393 21.53 -9.74 -20.06
CA ILE A 393 20.45 -10.02 -19.09
C ILE A 393 19.69 -8.72 -18.84
N TYR A 394 18.37 -8.79 -18.67
CA TYR A 394 17.56 -7.61 -18.33
C TYR A 394 18.06 -6.96 -17.03
N THR A 395 18.45 -5.69 -17.15
CA THR A 395 18.82 -4.82 -16.02
C THR A 395 17.96 -3.58 -16.08
N ALA A 396 17.25 -3.29 -15.00
CA ALA A 396 16.47 -2.07 -14.85
C ALA A 396 16.69 -1.50 -13.45
N ASP A 397 16.52 -0.20 -13.33
CA ASP A 397 16.52 0.51 -12.03
C ASP A 397 15.18 0.26 -11.30
N GLN A 398 14.92 -1.02 -11.00
CA GLN A 398 13.70 -1.53 -10.38
C GLN A 398 14.07 -2.51 -9.26
N LEU A 399 13.31 -2.51 -8.17
CA LEU A 399 13.54 -3.46 -7.09
C LEU A 399 13.23 -4.90 -7.56
N PHE A 400 13.98 -5.87 -7.06
CA PHE A 400 13.82 -7.28 -7.44
C PHE A 400 13.80 -7.57 -8.96
N ALA A 401 14.61 -6.82 -9.73
CA ALA A 401 14.81 -7.08 -11.16
C ALA A 401 15.16 -8.55 -11.46
N THR A 402 15.87 -9.21 -10.54
CA THR A 402 16.16 -10.65 -10.56
C THR A 402 15.48 -11.33 -9.36
N LEU A 403 14.57 -12.27 -9.64
CA LEU A 403 14.01 -13.20 -8.64
C LEU A 403 14.53 -14.62 -8.87
N ASP A 404 14.46 -15.12 -10.11
CA ASP A 404 15.02 -16.41 -10.48
C ASP A 404 16.54 -16.30 -10.66
N PRO A 405 17.34 -17.20 -10.06
CA PRO A 405 18.79 -17.12 -10.14
C PRO A 405 19.26 -17.26 -11.59
N THR A 406 20.19 -16.40 -12.00
CA THR A 406 20.73 -16.41 -13.37
C THR A 406 22.21 -16.76 -13.36
N THR A 407 22.53 -17.89 -13.97
CA THR A 407 23.90 -18.42 -14.01
C THR A 407 24.56 -18.17 -15.36
N ARG A 408 25.83 -17.73 -15.34
CA ARG A 408 26.67 -17.54 -16.53
C ARG A 408 28.05 -18.14 -16.32
N ARG A 409 28.66 -18.61 -17.42
CA ARG A 409 30.07 -19.00 -17.43
C ARG A 409 30.92 -17.77 -17.68
N LEU A 410 31.94 -17.60 -16.86
CA LEU A 410 32.94 -16.56 -16.96
C LEU A 410 34.27 -17.22 -17.31
N SER A 411 34.94 -16.70 -18.34
CA SER A 411 36.33 -17.06 -18.65
C SER A 411 37.21 -15.90 -18.27
N ILE A 412 38.15 -16.14 -17.36
CA ILE A 412 39.16 -15.15 -16.95
C ILE A 412 40.52 -15.68 -17.43
N GLN A 413 41.22 -14.87 -18.21
CA GLN A 413 42.60 -15.14 -18.57
C GLN A 413 43.50 -14.49 -17.52
N GLU A 414 44.41 -15.26 -16.93
CA GLU A 414 45.39 -14.73 -16.02
C GLU A 414 46.51 -14.02 -16.80
N ASP A 415 46.82 -12.78 -16.42
CA ASP A 415 47.75 -11.92 -17.17
C ASP A 415 49.19 -12.46 -17.21
N VAL A 416 49.61 -13.16 -16.15
CA VAL A 416 51.00 -13.61 -15.98
C VAL A 416 51.24 -14.98 -16.62
N THR A 417 50.30 -15.92 -16.45
CA THR A 417 50.46 -17.31 -16.93
C THR A 417 49.75 -17.56 -18.26
N HIS A 418 48.91 -16.63 -18.72
CA HIS A 418 47.98 -16.77 -19.84
C HIS A 418 47.03 -17.99 -19.72
N THR A 419 46.88 -18.54 -18.52
CA THR A 419 45.97 -19.65 -18.26
C THR A 419 44.53 -19.15 -18.26
N VAL A 420 43.62 -19.91 -18.89
CA VAL A 420 42.20 -19.58 -18.92
C VAL A 420 41.50 -20.36 -17.82
N HIS A 421 41.00 -19.64 -16.81
CA HIS A 421 40.18 -20.19 -15.74
C HIS A 421 38.71 -20.07 -16.13
N GLN A 422 37.99 -21.18 -16.01
CA GLN A 422 36.53 -21.18 -16.15
C GLN A 422 35.88 -21.12 -14.78
N LEU A 423 34.93 -20.22 -14.65
CA LEU A 423 34.17 -19.96 -13.44
C LEU A 423 32.69 -19.90 -13.79
N VAL A 424 31.85 -20.13 -12.80
CA VAL A 424 30.41 -19.94 -12.90
C VAL A 424 30.01 -18.83 -11.96
N LEU A 425 29.32 -17.81 -12.47
CA LEU A 425 28.78 -16.70 -11.70
C LEU A 425 27.26 -16.78 -11.70
N THR A 426 26.64 -16.81 -10.52
CA THR A 426 25.18 -16.81 -10.38
C THR A 426 24.71 -15.51 -9.73
N ASP A 427 23.85 -14.76 -10.43
CA ASP A 427 23.10 -13.64 -9.86
C ASP A 427 21.94 -14.18 -9.03
N THR A 428 21.80 -13.67 -7.81
CA THR A 428 20.78 -14.08 -6.84
C THR A 428 19.77 -12.97 -6.59
N VAL A 429 18.65 -13.33 -5.94
CA VAL A 429 17.64 -12.35 -5.54
C VAL A 429 18.26 -11.28 -4.63
N GLY A 430 17.91 -10.02 -4.87
CA GLY A 430 18.38 -8.93 -4.02
C GLY A 430 17.71 -8.91 -2.65
N PHE A 431 18.47 -8.52 -1.63
CA PHE A 431 17.93 -8.30 -0.29
C PHE A 431 17.21 -6.95 -0.18
N ILE A 432 16.32 -6.85 0.79
CA ILE A 432 15.62 -5.63 1.16
C ILE A 432 15.69 -5.47 2.67
N HIS A 433 15.53 -4.25 3.18
CA HIS A 433 15.49 -4.02 4.63
C HIS A 433 14.37 -4.83 5.29
N GLU A 434 14.58 -5.38 6.49
CA GLU A 434 13.54 -6.13 7.24
C GLU A 434 12.66 -7.06 6.37
N LEU A 435 13.24 -8.16 5.88
CA LEU A 435 12.49 -9.17 5.15
C LEU A 435 11.35 -9.73 6.03
N PRO A 436 10.08 -9.69 5.58
CA PRO A 436 8.97 -10.24 6.33
C PRO A 436 9.15 -11.74 6.62
N PRO A 437 8.84 -12.24 7.83
CA PRO A 437 8.98 -13.65 8.17
C PRO A 437 8.25 -14.60 7.20
N ALA A 438 7.08 -14.18 6.69
CA ALA A 438 6.30 -14.95 5.72
C ALA A 438 7.02 -15.14 4.37
N LEU A 439 7.99 -14.29 4.05
CA LEU A 439 8.79 -14.36 2.83
C LEU A 439 10.10 -15.11 3.03
N VAL A 440 10.58 -15.27 4.26
CA VAL A 440 11.87 -15.90 4.55
C VAL A 440 11.95 -17.32 4.00
N ASP A 441 10.89 -18.12 4.12
CA ASP A 441 10.91 -19.51 3.63
C ASP A 441 10.92 -19.60 2.10
N ALA A 442 10.17 -18.73 1.42
CA ALA A 442 10.20 -18.61 -0.04
C ALA A 442 11.58 -18.13 -0.52
N PHE A 443 12.16 -17.15 0.17
CA PHE A 443 13.51 -16.64 -0.11
C PHE A 443 14.59 -17.68 0.15
N ARG A 444 14.55 -18.42 1.27
CA ARG A 444 15.56 -19.43 1.62
C ARG A 444 15.75 -20.44 0.50
N ALA A 445 14.66 -20.88 -0.13
CA ALA A 445 14.73 -21.80 -1.25
C ALA A 445 15.28 -21.15 -2.55
N THR A 446 15.22 -19.83 -2.70
CA THR A 446 15.93 -19.09 -3.76
C THR A 446 17.38 -18.75 -3.40
N LEU A 447 17.71 -18.73 -2.10
CA LEU A 447 19.06 -18.52 -1.55
C LEU A 447 19.85 -19.83 -1.41
N GLU A 448 19.28 -20.98 -1.79
CA GLU A 448 20.00 -22.26 -1.86
C GLU A 448 21.30 -22.11 -2.66
N GLU A 449 21.26 -21.35 -3.76
CA GLU A 449 22.44 -21.08 -4.59
C GLU A 449 23.58 -20.39 -3.81
N VAL A 450 23.25 -19.56 -2.81
CA VAL A 450 24.25 -18.92 -1.93
C VAL A 450 24.97 -19.96 -1.08
N THR A 451 24.24 -20.96 -0.58
CA THR A 451 24.82 -22.06 0.20
C THR A 451 25.53 -23.12 -0.65
N GLU A 452 25.27 -23.12 -1.96
CA GLU A 452 25.89 -24.03 -2.92
C GLU A 452 27.18 -23.47 -3.55
N ALA A 453 27.33 -22.14 -3.58
CA ALA A 453 28.49 -21.49 -4.14
C ALA A 453 29.77 -21.76 -3.32
N ASP A 454 30.89 -21.92 -4.01
CA ASP A 454 32.20 -22.08 -3.38
C ASP A 454 32.66 -20.79 -2.70
N ALA A 455 32.26 -19.63 -3.26
CA ALA A 455 32.52 -18.32 -2.68
C ALA A 455 31.38 -17.32 -2.97
N LEU A 456 31.33 -16.24 -2.21
CA LEU A 456 30.36 -15.16 -2.40
C LEU A 456 31.01 -13.85 -2.81
N LEU A 457 30.33 -13.12 -3.67
CA LEU A 457 30.65 -11.74 -3.99
C LEU A 457 29.58 -10.82 -3.41
N HIS A 458 29.89 -10.13 -2.32
CA HIS A 458 28.95 -9.18 -1.72
C HIS A 458 29.07 -7.82 -2.41
N VAL A 459 28.13 -7.53 -3.29
CA VAL A 459 28.03 -6.25 -4.00
C VAL A 459 27.27 -5.24 -3.14
N VAL A 460 27.85 -4.06 -2.93
CA VAL A 460 27.31 -2.98 -2.10
C VAL A 460 27.24 -1.71 -2.94
N ASP A 461 26.11 -1.00 -2.87
CA ASP A 461 25.99 0.33 -3.47
C ASP A 461 26.64 1.37 -2.56
N LEU A 462 27.82 1.88 -2.94
CA LEU A 462 28.53 2.85 -2.11
C LEU A 462 27.92 4.26 -2.19
N SER A 463 27.10 4.54 -3.21
CA SER A 463 26.40 5.83 -3.32
C SER A 463 25.20 5.95 -2.38
N HIS A 464 24.79 4.85 -1.75
CA HIS A 464 23.65 4.83 -0.84
C HIS A 464 24.08 5.25 0.57
N ALA A 465 23.40 6.24 1.17
CA ALA A 465 23.75 6.76 2.50
C ALA A 465 23.83 5.68 3.59
N ALA A 466 22.86 4.74 3.62
CA ALA A 466 22.86 3.60 4.53
C ALA A 466 23.72 2.38 4.12
N TRP A 467 24.79 2.52 3.34
CA TRP A 467 25.57 1.39 2.84
C TRP A 467 26.15 0.49 3.96
N GLN A 468 26.57 1.06 5.11
CA GLN A 468 27.04 0.24 6.25
C GLN A 468 25.91 -0.64 6.81
N ASN A 469 24.71 -0.07 6.97
CA ASN A 469 23.54 -0.79 7.46
C ASN A 469 23.10 -1.89 6.50
N GLN A 470 23.27 -1.68 5.19
CA GLN A 470 23.04 -2.70 4.18
C GLN A 470 24.02 -3.87 4.31
N ILE A 471 25.31 -3.59 4.52
CA ILE A 471 26.30 -4.65 4.78
C ILE A 471 25.91 -5.45 6.02
N HIS A 472 25.62 -4.77 7.14
CA HIS A 472 25.23 -5.45 8.38
C HIS A 472 23.98 -6.31 8.21
N SER A 473 22.98 -5.83 7.47
CA SER A 473 21.74 -6.55 7.24
C SER A 473 21.94 -7.79 6.38
N VAL A 474 22.72 -7.70 5.28
CA VAL A 474 23.05 -8.87 4.45
C VAL A 474 23.84 -9.89 5.27
N MET A 475 24.87 -9.45 6.00
CA MET A 475 25.69 -10.33 6.82
C MET A 475 24.88 -11.01 7.94
N GLY A 476 23.91 -10.30 8.54
CA GLY A 476 22.97 -10.87 9.50
C GLY A 476 22.12 -12.00 8.90
N ILE A 477 21.56 -11.77 7.72
CA ILE A 477 20.76 -12.79 7.00
C ILE A 477 21.63 -14.00 6.62
N LEU A 478 22.86 -13.77 6.15
CA LEU A 478 23.81 -14.85 5.82
C LEU A 478 24.19 -15.66 7.06
N ALA A 479 24.30 -15.03 8.24
CA ALA A 479 24.60 -15.71 9.50
C ALA A 479 23.45 -16.58 10.03
N GLU A 480 22.20 -16.28 9.66
CA GLU A 480 21.03 -17.09 10.00
C GLU A 480 20.83 -18.29 9.06
N MET A 481 21.65 -18.42 8.01
CA MET A 481 21.57 -19.55 7.10
C MET A 481 22.00 -20.86 7.79
N PRO A 482 21.34 -21.99 7.48
CA PRO A 482 21.62 -23.27 8.13
C PRO A 482 23.01 -23.84 7.78
N ILE A 483 23.62 -23.36 6.70
CA ILE A 483 24.95 -23.76 6.25
C ILE A 483 25.80 -22.50 6.17
N THR A 484 27.00 -22.56 6.74
CA THR A 484 27.98 -21.46 6.66
C THR A 484 28.35 -21.24 5.18
N PRO A 485 28.13 -20.04 4.62
CA PRO A 485 28.52 -19.74 3.27
C PRO A 485 30.04 -19.74 3.10
N GLY A 486 30.49 -19.90 1.85
CA GLY A 486 31.91 -19.81 1.48
C GLY A 486 32.52 -18.42 1.75
N PRO A 487 33.83 -18.25 1.52
CA PRO A 487 34.51 -16.97 1.70
C PRO A 487 33.83 -15.85 0.92
N ILE A 488 33.77 -14.66 1.53
CA ILE A 488 33.04 -13.51 1.00
C ILE A 488 34.03 -12.42 0.59
N LEU A 489 33.98 -12.00 -0.67
CA LEU A 489 34.66 -10.81 -1.15
C LEU A 489 33.67 -9.64 -1.22
N LEU A 490 33.96 -8.57 -0.48
CA LEU A 490 33.17 -7.35 -0.52
C LEU A 490 33.54 -6.50 -1.73
N VAL A 491 32.55 -6.03 -2.47
CA VAL A 491 32.70 -5.23 -3.68
C VAL A 491 31.82 -3.99 -3.60
N PHE A 492 32.45 -2.84 -3.44
CA PHE A 492 31.78 -1.55 -3.53
C PHE A 492 31.59 -1.16 -4.99
N ASN A 493 30.34 -1.06 -5.41
CA ASN A 493 29.92 -0.67 -6.74
C ASN A 493 29.41 0.78 -6.74
N LYS A 494 29.23 1.34 -7.94
CA LYS A 494 28.77 2.72 -8.19
C LYS A 494 29.70 3.80 -7.63
N ILE A 495 31.01 3.56 -7.65
CA ILE A 495 32.00 4.56 -7.22
C ILE A 495 32.05 5.82 -8.11
N ASP A 496 31.37 5.80 -9.26
CA ASP A 496 31.17 6.95 -10.13
C ASP A 496 30.12 7.94 -9.61
N ALA A 497 29.28 7.52 -8.66
CA ALA A 497 28.18 8.32 -8.10
C ALA A 497 28.38 8.69 -6.62
N VAL A 498 29.56 8.41 -6.03
CA VAL A 498 29.87 8.68 -4.62
C VAL A 498 30.77 9.91 -4.48
N ASP A 499 30.63 10.63 -3.37
CA ASP A 499 31.57 11.69 -2.97
C ASP A 499 32.93 11.13 -2.51
N GLY A 500 33.94 11.99 -2.51
CA GLY A 500 35.32 11.61 -2.17
C GLY A 500 35.49 11.15 -0.72
N ASP A 501 34.79 11.80 0.21
CA ASP A 501 34.92 11.53 1.65
C ASP A 501 34.37 10.14 1.99
N THR A 502 33.19 9.79 1.45
CA THR A 502 32.58 8.46 1.61
C THR A 502 33.46 7.36 1.00
N LEU A 503 34.09 7.62 -0.16
CA LEU A 503 35.00 6.67 -0.80
C LEU A 503 36.27 6.44 0.02
N GLU A 504 36.85 7.49 0.60
CA GLU A 504 38.00 7.38 1.50
C GLU A 504 37.66 6.60 2.77
N LEU A 505 36.53 6.93 3.40
CA LEU A 505 36.02 6.21 4.57
C LEU A 505 35.87 4.71 4.29
N ALA A 506 35.24 4.33 3.16
CA ALA A 506 35.06 2.93 2.81
C ALA A 506 36.38 2.19 2.55
N LYS A 507 37.40 2.87 2.01
CA LYS A 507 38.75 2.29 1.83
C LYS A 507 39.48 2.08 3.15
N GLU A 508 39.30 2.99 4.11
CA GLU A 508 39.87 2.87 5.44
C GLU A 508 39.22 1.75 6.25
N GLU A 509 37.88 1.66 6.23
CA GLU A 509 37.15 0.63 6.98
C GLU A 509 37.29 -0.76 6.35
N TYR A 510 37.34 -0.85 5.01
CA TYR A 510 37.37 -2.12 4.27
C TYR A 510 38.54 -2.18 3.27
N PRO A 511 39.79 -2.25 3.74
CA PRO A 511 40.98 -2.19 2.88
C PRO A 511 41.13 -3.40 1.94
N GLN A 512 40.44 -4.51 2.22
CA GLN A 512 40.44 -5.71 1.39
C GLN A 512 39.31 -5.74 0.36
N ALA A 513 38.38 -4.77 0.39
CA ALA A 513 37.29 -4.69 -0.57
C ALA A 513 37.77 -4.29 -1.97
N THR A 514 36.98 -4.62 -2.98
CA THR A 514 37.22 -4.16 -4.35
C THR A 514 36.27 -3.01 -4.67
N PHE A 515 36.80 -1.96 -5.32
CA PHE A 515 36.04 -0.76 -5.68
C PHE A 515 35.84 -0.72 -7.20
N ILE A 516 34.60 -0.69 -7.65
CA ILE A 516 34.23 -0.77 -9.07
C ILE A 516 33.13 0.22 -9.45
N SER A 517 33.04 0.49 -10.74
CA SER A 517 31.81 0.97 -11.37
C SER A 517 31.45 -0.02 -12.47
N ALA A 518 30.41 -0.82 -12.26
CA ALA A 518 29.96 -1.79 -13.25
C ALA A 518 29.49 -1.10 -14.55
N THR A 519 28.81 0.04 -14.42
CA THR A 519 28.29 0.84 -15.55
C THR A 519 29.41 1.56 -16.32
N ALA A 520 30.36 2.18 -15.63
CA ALA A 520 31.46 2.89 -16.27
C ALA A 520 32.65 1.98 -16.67
N GLY A 521 32.64 0.72 -16.23
CA GLY A 521 33.69 -0.25 -16.51
C GLY A 521 34.95 -0.10 -15.64
N PHE A 522 34.93 0.72 -14.59
CA PHE A 522 36.07 0.95 -13.72
C PHE A 522 36.28 -0.20 -12.72
N GLY A 523 37.55 -0.53 -12.44
CA GLY A 523 37.94 -1.52 -11.42
C GLY A 523 37.69 -2.99 -11.79
N LEU A 524 37.13 -3.27 -12.97
CA LEU A 524 36.77 -4.64 -13.39
C LEU A 524 37.97 -5.57 -13.59
N ALA A 525 39.11 -5.04 -14.05
CA ALA A 525 40.34 -5.83 -14.20
C ALA A 525 40.83 -6.33 -12.84
N THR A 526 40.89 -5.43 -11.85
CA THR A 526 41.22 -5.77 -10.45
C THR A 526 40.24 -6.78 -9.88
N LEU A 527 38.94 -6.60 -10.14
CA LEU A 527 37.92 -7.56 -9.70
C LEU A 527 38.15 -8.95 -10.29
N ARG A 528 38.43 -9.07 -11.59
CA ARG A 528 38.72 -10.36 -12.24
C ARG A 528 39.89 -11.08 -11.58
N GLN A 529 40.97 -10.37 -11.24
CA GLN A 529 42.11 -10.93 -10.51
C GLN A 529 41.74 -11.36 -9.09
N ARG A 530 40.96 -10.54 -8.35
CA ARG A 530 40.50 -10.88 -7.00
C ARG A 530 39.56 -12.08 -6.97
N LEU A 531 38.74 -12.29 -8.02
CA LEU A 531 37.89 -13.47 -8.16
C LEU A 531 38.72 -14.75 -8.28
N LEU A 532 39.84 -14.73 -9.01
CA LEU A 532 40.75 -15.88 -9.10
C LEU A 532 41.34 -16.23 -7.73
N GLN A 533 41.84 -15.22 -7.01
CA GLN A 533 42.38 -15.39 -5.65
C GLN A 533 41.33 -15.95 -4.68
N LEU A 534 40.09 -15.45 -4.76
CA LEU A 534 38.98 -15.89 -3.92
C LEU A 534 38.66 -17.37 -4.13
N VAL A 535 38.69 -17.82 -5.39
CA VAL A 535 38.44 -19.21 -5.76
C VAL A 535 39.56 -20.14 -5.32
N GLU A 536 40.82 -19.71 -5.42
CA GLU A 536 41.95 -20.46 -4.87
C GLU A 536 41.88 -20.58 -3.36
N TYR A 537 41.44 -19.53 -2.66
CA TYR A 537 41.27 -19.55 -1.21
C TYR A 537 40.09 -20.44 -0.75
N ALA A 538 39.04 -20.56 -1.57
CA ALA A 538 37.87 -21.37 -1.27
C ALA A 538 38.11 -22.89 -1.42
N ARG A 539 39.17 -23.29 -2.12
CA ARG A 539 39.58 -24.68 -2.36
C ARG A 539 40.60 -25.14 -1.32
#